data_AF-A0A061GCL2-F1
#
_entry.id   AF-A0A061GCL2-F1
#
_cell.length_a   1.000
_cell.length_b   1.000
_cell.length_c   1.000
_cell.angle_alpha   90.00
_cell.angle_beta   90.00
_cell.angle_gamma   90.00
#
_symmetry.space_group_name_H-M   'P 1'
#
loop_
_entity.id
_entity.type
_entity.pdbx_description
1 polymer ?
#
loop_
_entity_poly.entity_id
_entity_poly.type
_entity_poly.pdbx_seq_one_letter_code
_entity_poly.pdbx_strand_id
1 'polypeptide(L)'
;MMLLLGQGGLWSRVPVTAFLAANILIFTAPLKALAETCEADNSFFNMPLLLFVALIGATVGGLLARQRRGELQRLNEQLRQINAALRRQAKIESYAPSLSYTPVGRISENEVIVDPRKEELISRLKTGKIFLRNQEPEKAFPEFKTALELAQSLKDPIEEKKAARGLGASLQRQGKYREAIKYHSMVLAISEREGEDSGNTEAYGAIADCYTELGDLEKAGKFYDKYIARLETD
;
A
#
# COMPACT_ATOMS: atom_id res chain seq x y z
N MET A 1 -27.36 17.73 -44.87
CA MET A 1 -26.48 16.56 -44.70
C MET A 1 -26.62 16.10 -43.25
N MET A 2 -27.00 14.86 -42.98
CA MET A 2 -27.22 14.29 -41.63
C MET A 2 -26.09 13.30 -41.32
N LEU A 3 -25.54 13.32 -40.10
CA LEU A 3 -24.57 12.32 -39.65
C LEU A 3 -25.32 11.20 -38.93
N LEU A 4 -25.10 9.97 -39.38
CA LEU A 4 -25.58 8.75 -38.71
C LEU A 4 -24.47 8.25 -37.81
N LEU A 5 -24.59 8.48 -36.50
CA LEU A 5 -23.68 7.91 -35.51
C LEU A 5 -24.35 6.66 -34.92
N GLY A 6 -23.77 5.51 -35.22
CA GLY A 6 -24.23 4.21 -34.72
C GLY A 6 -23.25 3.62 -33.72
N GLN A 7 -23.68 3.48 -32.48
CA GLN A 7 -23.22 2.43 -31.57
C GLN A 7 -24.43 1.89 -30.79
N GLY A 8 -24.67 0.59 -30.88
CA GLY A 8 -25.67 -0.10 -30.06
C GLY A 8 -27.14 0.16 -30.42
N GLY A 9 -27.56 -0.20 -31.63
CA GLY A 9 -28.96 -0.56 -31.93
C GLY A 9 -30.02 0.55 -32.01
N LEU A 10 -29.72 1.81 -31.68
CA LEU A 10 -30.70 2.92 -31.78
C LEU A 10 -30.18 4.03 -32.69
N TRP A 11 -30.73 4.12 -33.90
CA TRP A 11 -30.34 5.12 -34.90
C TRP A 11 -31.03 6.46 -34.60
N SER A 12 -30.27 7.46 -34.14
CA SER A 12 -30.75 8.83 -34.00
C SER A 12 -30.19 9.70 -35.12
N ARG A 13 -31.06 10.45 -35.80
CA ARG A 13 -30.69 11.37 -36.88
C ARG A 13 -30.44 12.76 -36.32
N VAL A 14 -29.17 13.13 -36.16
CA VAL A 14 -28.79 14.46 -35.67
C VAL A 14 -28.32 15.33 -36.85
N PRO A 15 -28.85 16.55 -37.01
CA PRO A 15 -28.38 17.46 -38.04
C PRO A 15 -26.91 17.83 -37.78
N VAL A 16 -26.08 17.76 -38.83
CA VAL A 16 -24.62 18.00 -38.75
C VAL A 16 -24.28 19.38 -38.20
N THR A 17 -25.16 20.36 -38.42
CA THR A 17 -25.07 21.71 -37.87
C THR A 17 -25.10 21.73 -36.34
N ALA A 18 -25.89 20.86 -35.71
CA ALA A 18 -25.95 20.76 -34.25
C ALA A 18 -24.69 20.10 -33.66
N PHE A 19 -24.12 19.12 -34.37
CA PHE A 19 -22.88 18.45 -33.93
C PHE A 19 -21.66 19.36 -34.09
N LEU A 20 -21.58 20.12 -35.18
CA LEU A 20 -20.52 21.11 -35.39
C LEU A 20 -20.69 22.29 -34.41
N ALA A 21 -21.91 22.76 -34.18
CA ALA A 21 -22.16 23.82 -33.20
C ALA A 21 -21.74 23.40 -31.78
N ALA A 22 -22.06 22.17 -31.36
CA ALA A 22 -21.67 21.66 -30.04
C ALA A 22 -20.15 21.54 -29.88
N ASN A 23 -19.44 21.05 -30.91
CA ASN A 23 -17.98 20.94 -30.86
C ASN A 23 -17.28 22.30 -30.94
N ILE A 24 -17.82 23.25 -31.69
CA ILE A 24 -17.31 24.62 -31.74
C ILE A 24 -17.53 25.32 -30.40
N LEU A 25 -18.68 25.12 -29.75
CA LEU A 25 -18.99 25.69 -28.43
C LEU A 25 -18.02 25.19 -27.33
N ILE A 26 -17.58 23.94 -27.41
CA ILE A 26 -16.61 23.35 -26.47
C ILE A 26 -15.20 23.92 -26.70
N PHE A 27 -14.85 24.28 -27.95
CA PHE A 27 -13.53 24.82 -28.30
C PHE A 27 -13.40 26.34 -28.14
N THR A 28 -14.50 27.09 -28.18
CA THR A 28 -14.49 28.55 -28.05
C THR A 28 -14.79 29.06 -26.65
N ALA A 29 -15.25 28.20 -25.73
CA ALA A 29 -15.45 28.56 -24.33
C ALA A 29 -14.13 28.36 -23.53
N PRO A 30 -13.45 29.41 -23.07
CA PRO A 30 -12.36 29.24 -22.14
C PRO A 30 -12.90 28.67 -20.83
N LEU A 31 -12.37 27.52 -20.42
CA LEU A 31 -12.66 26.84 -19.12
C LEU A 31 -12.51 27.74 -17.88
N LYS A 32 -11.95 28.95 -18.01
CA LYS A 32 -11.89 29.97 -16.96
C LYS A 32 -13.21 30.73 -16.72
N ALA A 33 -14.12 30.79 -17.69
CA ALA A 33 -15.37 31.54 -17.55
C ALA A 33 -16.47 30.78 -16.79
N LEU A 34 -16.34 29.46 -16.60
CA LEU A 34 -17.27 28.67 -15.78
C LEU A 34 -16.95 28.68 -14.29
N ALA A 35 -15.82 29.26 -13.88
CA ALA A 35 -15.44 29.41 -12.47
C ALA A 35 -15.91 30.75 -11.85
N GLU A 36 -16.37 31.71 -12.66
CA GLU A 36 -16.57 33.11 -12.25
C GLU A 36 -18.03 33.58 -12.18
N THR A 37 -19.01 32.67 -12.25
CA THR A 37 -20.42 33.00 -11.93
C THR A 37 -20.92 32.20 -10.73
N CYS A 38 -20.20 32.32 -9.61
CA CYS A 38 -20.78 32.16 -8.28
C CYS A 38 -21.07 33.55 -7.70
N GLU A 39 -21.72 34.42 -8.48
CA GLU A 39 -22.47 35.54 -7.91
C GLU A 39 -23.88 35.07 -7.58
N ALA A 40 -24.24 35.30 -6.33
CA ALA A 40 -25.49 34.88 -5.72
C ALA A 40 -26.64 35.72 -6.24
N ASP A 41 -27.20 35.38 -7.41
CA ASP A 41 -28.47 35.99 -7.86
C ASP A 41 -29.35 35.06 -8.72
N ASN A 42 -29.24 33.74 -8.54
CA ASN A 42 -30.23 32.77 -9.09
C ASN A 42 -30.30 31.48 -8.24
N SER A 43 -30.72 31.62 -6.97
CA SER A 43 -30.78 30.52 -6.00
C SER A 43 -31.95 29.53 -6.22
N PHE A 44 -32.92 29.84 -7.09
CA PHE A 44 -34.09 28.98 -7.30
C PHE A 44 -33.88 27.87 -8.34
N PHE A 45 -33.08 28.12 -9.39
CA PHE A 45 -32.86 27.15 -10.49
C PHE A 45 -31.54 26.35 -10.38
N ASN A 46 -30.55 26.81 -9.61
CA ASN A 46 -29.23 26.15 -9.55
C ASN A 46 -29.18 24.95 -8.58
N MET A 47 -29.92 25.01 -7.46
CA MET A 47 -30.08 23.91 -6.48
C MET A 47 -30.62 22.61 -7.11
N PRO A 48 -31.72 22.61 -7.89
CA PRO A 48 -32.23 21.37 -8.49
C PRO A 48 -31.30 20.79 -9.56
N LEU A 49 -30.52 21.63 -10.25
CA LEU A 49 -29.59 21.19 -11.30
C LEU A 49 -28.35 20.49 -10.70
N LEU A 50 -27.81 21.01 -9.60
CA LEU A 50 -26.73 20.35 -8.85
C LEU A 50 -27.17 19.01 -8.25
N LEU A 51 -28.39 18.93 -7.70
CA LEU A 51 -28.95 17.68 -7.20
C LEU A 51 -29.12 16.65 -8.32
N PHE A 52 -29.52 17.08 -9.52
CA PHE A 52 -29.65 16.21 -10.68
C PHE A 52 -28.30 15.66 -11.15
N VAL A 53 -27.27 16.51 -11.23
CA VAL A 53 -25.89 16.08 -11.56
C VAL A 53 -25.34 15.12 -10.51
N ALA A 54 -25.56 15.39 -9.22
CA ALA A 54 -25.15 14.51 -8.14
C ALA A 54 -25.86 13.16 -8.19
N LEU A 55 -27.15 13.13 -8.52
CA LEU A 55 -27.95 11.90 -8.64
C LEU A 55 -27.50 11.06 -9.84
N ILE A 56 -27.19 11.70 -10.98
CA ILE A 56 -26.58 11.02 -12.14
C ILE A 56 -25.19 10.47 -11.77
N GLY A 57 -24.34 11.27 -11.12
CA GLY A 57 -23.02 10.83 -10.67
C GLY A 57 -23.09 9.63 -9.71
N ALA A 58 -24.02 9.66 -8.75
CA ALA A 58 -24.22 8.57 -7.79
C ALA A 58 -24.77 7.30 -8.43
N THR A 59 -25.70 7.42 -9.38
CA THR A 59 -26.28 6.27 -10.09
C THR A 59 -25.28 5.62 -11.04
N VAL A 60 -24.57 6.41 -11.85
CA VAL A 60 -23.55 5.92 -12.79
C VAL A 60 -22.33 5.37 -12.04
N GLY A 61 -21.83 6.08 -11.02
CA GLY A 61 -20.73 5.63 -10.18
C GLY A 61 -21.06 4.38 -9.38
N GLY A 62 -22.29 4.29 -8.86
CA GLY A 62 -22.80 3.10 -8.17
C GLY A 62 -22.92 1.88 -9.09
N LEU A 63 -23.39 2.07 -10.32
CA LEU A 63 -23.52 0.99 -11.31
C LEU A 63 -22.15 0.49 -11.80
N LEU A 64 -21.22 1.39 -12.11
CA LEU A 64 -19.84 1.06 -12.48
C LEU A 64 -19.10 0.34 -11.35
N ALA A 65 -19.27 0.79 -10.09
CA ALA A 65 -18.69 0.12 -8.94
C ALA A 65 -19.26 -1.29 -8.74
N ARG A 66 -20.56 -1.50 -8.97
CA ARG A 66 -21.19 -2.83 -8.93
C ARG A 66 -20.68 -3.73 -10.05
N GLN A 67 -20.51 -3.20 -11.26
CA GLN A 67 -19.96 -3.96 -12.39
C GLN A 67 -18.52 -4.42 -12.11
N ARG A 68 -17.65 -3.52 -11.65
CA ARG A 68 -16.26 -3.85 -11.27
C ARG A 68 -16.19 -4.88 -10.14
N ARG A 69 -17.07 -4.80 -9.14
CA ARG A 69 -17.15 -5.82 -8.08
C ARG A 69 -17.52 -7.19 -8.62
N GLY A 70 -18.46 -7.26 -9.56
CA GLY A 70 -18.85 -8.53 -10.20
C GLY A 70 -17.70 -9.13 -11.02
N GLU A 71 -16.98 -8.32 -11.80
CA GLU A 71 -15.80 -8.77 -12.55
C GLU A 71 -14.67 -9.25 -11.63
N LEU A 72 -14.37 -8.51 -10.56
CA LEU A 72 -13.38 -8.91 -9.56
C LEU A 72 -13.76 -10.22 -8.86
N GLN A 73 -15.04 -10.40 -8.52
CA GLN A 73 -15.52 -11.64 -7.91
C GLN A 73 -15.36 -12.83 -8.88
N ARG A 74 -15.71 -12.64 -10.15
CA ARG A 74 -15.51 -13.68 -11.19
C ARG A 74 -14.04 -14.01 -11.37
N LEU A 75 -13.17 -13.00 -11.47
CA LEU A 75 -11.73 -13.19 -11.65
C LEU A 75 -11.12 -13.91 -10.45
N ASN A 76 -11.53 -13.57 -9.23
CA ASN A 76 -11.05 -14.21 -8.01
C ASN A 76 -11.51 -15.68 -7.92
N GLU A 77 -12.75 -15.96 -8.30
CA GLU A 77 -13.25 -17.35 -8.35
C GLU A 77 -12.55 -18.16 -9.45
N GLN A 78 -12.29 -17.57 -10.62
CA GLN A 78 -11.47 -18.20 -11.66
C GLN A 78 -10.06 -18.52 -11.17
N LEU A 79 -9.40 -17.57 -10.49
CA LEU A 79 -8.10 -17.80 -9.86
C LEU A 79 -8.15 -18.94 -8.85
N ARG A 80 -9.22 -19.01 -8.04
CA ARG A 80 -9.42 -20.10 -7.08
C ARG A 80 -9.56 -21.45 -7.76
N GLN A 81 -10.29 -21.51 -8.87
CA GLN A 81 -10.46 -22.73 -9.68
C GLN A 81 -9.15 -23.15 -10.35
N ILE A 82 -8.40 -22.20 -10.95
CA ILE A 82 -7.08 -22.46 -11.54
C ILE A 82 -6.12 -22.98 -10.47
N ASN A 83 -6.06 -22.35 -9.30
CA ASN A 83 -5.23 -22.80 -8.19
C ASN A 83 -5.64 -24.20 -7.69
N ALA A 84 -6.93 -24.52 -7.66
CA ALA A 84 -7.41 -25.86 -7.32
C ALA A 84 -7.07 -26.91 -8.39
N ALA A 85 -7.16 -26.54 -9.68
CA ALA A 85 -6.82 -27.40 -10.81
C ALA A 85 -5.31 -27.69 -10.86
N LEU A 86 -4.47 -26.67 -10.69
CA LEU A 86 -3.01 -26.81 -10.59
C LEU A 86 -2.61 -27.72 -9.43
N ARG A 87 -3.27 -27.62 -8.27
CA ARG A 87 -3.04 -28.54 -7.14
C ARG A 87 -3.45 -29.98 -7.45
N ARG A 88 -4.52 -30.19 -8.21
CA ARG A 88 -4.92 -31.53 -8.65
C ARG A 88 -3.93 -32.10 -9.68
N GLN A 89 -3.48 -31.27 -10.62
CA GLN A 89 -2.42 -31.64 -11.57
C GLN A 89 -1.12 -32.00 -10.84
N ALA A 90 -0.65 -31.16 -9.92
CA ALA A 90 0.54 -31.44 -9.11
C ALA A 90 0.41 -32.73 -8.27
N LYS A 91 -0.81 -33.05 -7.79
CA LYS A 91 -1.08 -34.31 -7.06
C LYS A 91 -1.13 -35.55 -7.96
N ILE A 92 -1.36 -35.38 -9.26
CA ILE A 92 -1.29 -36.44 -10.27
C ILE A 92 0.17 -36.57 -10.77
N GLU A 93 0.87 -35.45 -10.95
CA GLU A 93 2.29 -35.38 -11.34
C GLU A 93 3.26 -35.75 -10.22
N SER A 94 2.84 -35.75 -8.95
CA SER A 94 3.61 -36.37 -7.85
C SER A 94 3.75 -37.89 -7.98
N TYR A 95 3.17 -38.51 -9.02
CA TYR A 95 3.47 -39.88 -9.46
C TYR A 95 4.63 -39.93 -10.49
N ALA A 96 5.23 -38.79 -10.85
CA ALA A 96 6.42 -38.66 -11.69
C ALA A 96 7.58 -38.00 -10.89
N PRO A 97 8.81 -38.54 -10.88
CA PRO A 97 9.73 -38.36 -9.75
C PRO A 97 10.73 -37.20 -9.87
N SER A 98 10.49 -36.16 -10.69
CA SER A 98 11.59 -35.24 -11.06
C SER A 98 11.29 -33.74 -11.12
N LEU A 99 10.22 -33.23 -10.51
CA LEU A 99 10.11 -31.79 -10.28
C LEU A 99 9.21 -31.50 -9.07
N SER A 100 9.81 -31.08 -7.95
CA SER A 100 9.08 -30.63 -6.76
C SER A 100 8.73 -29.15 -6.91
N TYR A 101 7.53 -28.85 -7.40
CA TYR A 101 6.93 -27.53 -7.28
C TYR A 101 5.99 -27.51 -6.08
N THR A 102 6.40 -26.86 -4.99
CA THR A 102 5.53 -26.64 -3.82
C THR A 102 4.67 -25.38 -4.04
N PRO A 103 3.34 -25.45 -3.82
CA PRO A 103 2.47 -24.32 -4.04
C PRO A 103 2.60 -23.31 -2.90
N VAL A 104 2.71 -22.02 -3.24
CA VAL A 104 2.62 -20.91 -2.29
C VAL A 104 1.19 -20.88 -1.71
N GLY A 105 1.02 -21.52 -0.54
CA GLY A 105 -0.23 -21.57 0.19
C GLY A 105 -0.01 -22.19 1.55
N ARG A 106 0.10 -21.33 2.57
CA ARG A 106 0.41 -21.63 3.98
C ARG A 106 1.56 -22.63 4.11
N ILE A 107 2.75 -22.09 4.32
CA ILE A 107 3.86 -22.85 4.89
C ILE A 107 3.30 -23.49 6.17
N SER A 108 3.06 -24.80 6.12
CA SER A 108 3.07 -25.61 7.32
C SER A 108 4.52 -25.55 7.75
N GLU A 109 4.82 -24.79 8.81
CA GLU A 109 6.17 -24.52 9.31
C GLU A 109 6.94 -25.80 9.71
N ASN A 110 6.33 -26.98 9.60
CA ASN A 110 6.84 -28.22 10.17
C ASN A 110 7.60 -29.14 9.18
N GLU A 111 8.08 -28.65 8.04
CA GLU A 111 8.94 -29.48 7.16
C GLU A 111 10.09 -28.71 6.52
N VAL A 112 10.60 -27.71 7.23
CA VAL A 112 11.99 -27.27 7.11
C VAL A 112 12.65 -27.74 8.39
N ILE A 113 13.89 -28.21 8.36
CA ILE A 113 14.70 -28.34 9.58
C ILE A 113 14.94 -26.90 10.05
N VAL A 114 13.93 -26.29 10.69
CA VAL A 114 14.04 -24.94 11.22
C VAL A 114 14.82 -25.12 12.50
N ASP A 115 16.02 -24.53 12.54
CA ASP A 115 16.76 -24.38 13.79
C ASP A 115 15.76 -23.87 14.85
N PRO A 116 15.58 -24.56 16.00
CA PRO A 116 14.66 -24.13 17.05
C PRO A 116 14.83 -22.66 17.44
N ARG A 117 16.05 -22.13 17.30
CA ARG A 117 16.37 -20.72 17.55
C ARG A 117 15.75 -19.77 16.52
N LYS A 118 15.62 -20.21 15.28
CA LYS A 118 14.97 -19.44 14.20
C LYS A 118 13.46 -19.42 14.36
N GLU A 119 12.84 -20.51 14.82
CA GLU A 119 11.43 -20.51 15.20
C GLU A 119 11.17 -19.56 16.37
N GLU A 120 12.01 -19.63 17.41
CA GLU A 120 11.91 -18.72 18.55
C GLU A 120 12.05 -17.27 18.10
N LEU A 121 13.04 -16.94 17.28
CA LEU A 121 13.24 -15.61 16.72
C LEU A 121 11.97 -15.08 16.03
N ILE A 122 11.39 -15.85 15.12
CA ILE A 122 10.17 -15.46 14.40
C ILE A 122 9.00 -15.27 15.37
N SER A 123 8.87 -16.14 16.36
CA SER A 123 7.85 -16.06 17.41
C SER A 123 8.00 -14.78 18.26
N ARG A 124 9.22 -14.44 18.67
CA ARG A 124 9.54 -13.20 19.41
C ARG A 124 9.20 -11.95 18.61
N LEU A 125 9.61 -11.89 17.34
CA LEU A 125 9.27 -10.79 16.43
C LEU A 125 7.76 -10.60 16.26
N LYS A 126 7.02 -11.71 16.13
CA LYS A 126 5.56 -11.69 16.02
C LYS A 126 4.91 -11.20 17.30
N THR A 127 5.37 -11.69 18.45
CA THR A 127 4.86 -11.30 19.77
C THR A 127 5.13 -9.82 20.05
N GLY A 128 6.34 -9.32 19.77
CA GLY A 128 6.67 -7.90 19.88
C GLY A 128 5.76 -7.00 19.02
N LYS A 129 5.44 -7.43 17.78
CA LYS A 129 4.49 -6.71 16.90
C LYS A 129 3.07 -6.68 17.47
N ILE A 130 2.63 -7.77 18.10
CA ILE A 130 1.32 -7.84 18.76
C ILE A 130 1.27 -6.87 19.94
N PHE A 131 2.30 -6.82 20.79
CA PHE A 131 2.37 -5.87 21.90
C PHE A 131 2.37 -4.41 21.42
N LEU A 132 3.10 -4.09 20.34
CA LEU A 132 2.99 -2.77 19.73
C LEU A 132 1.55 -2.50 19.27
N ARG A 133 0.89 -3.41 18.54
CA ARG A 133 -0.49 -3.18 18.11
C ARG A 133 -1.45 -2.94 19.29
N ASN A 134 -1.20 -3.60 20.41
CA ASN A 134 -1.98 -3.47 21.65
C ASN A 134 -1.61 -2.23 22.48
N GLN A 135 -0.71 -1.37 22.01
CA GLN A 135 -0.23 -0.17 22.73
C GLN A 135 0.49 -0.51 24.05
N GLU A 136 1.18 -1.66 24.10
CA GLU A 136 1.99 -2.11 25.24
C GLU A 136 3.50 -2.07 24.88
N PRO A 137 4.09 -0.89 24.63
CA PRO A 137 5.45 -0.79 24.12
C PRO A 137 6.53 -1.23 25.13
N GLU A 138 6.22 -1.24 26.43
CA GLU A 138 7.13 -1.72 27.48
C GLU A 138 7.32 -3.24 27.40
N LYS A 139 6.26 -3.98 27.01
CA LYS A 139 6.33 -5.43 26.79
C LYS A 139 6.88 -5.78 25.41
N ALA A 140 6.70 -4.92 24.42
CA ALA A 140 7.26 -5.12 23.09
C ALA A 140 8.80 -5.07 23.09
N PHE A 141 9.39 -4.14 23.86
CA PHE A 141 10.83 -3.95 23.92
C PHE A 141 11.64 -5.22 24.25
N PRO A 142 11.37 -5.96 25.35
CA PRO A 142 12.11 -7.18 25.66
C PRO A 142 11.94 -8.29 24.61
N GLU A 143 10.78 -8.40 23.96
CA GLU A 143 10.57 -9.37 22.87
C GLU A 143 11.44 -9.03 21.65
N PHE A 144 11.53 -7.77 21.26
CA PHE A 144 12.43 -7.37 20.17
C PHE A 144 13.90 -7.43 20.56
N LYS A 145 14.23 -7.26 21.85
CA LYS A 145 15.62 -7.37 22.34
C LYS A 145 16.12 -8.80 22.25
N THR A 146 15.32 -9.76 22.71
CA THR A 146 15.65 -11.19 22.59
C THR A 146 15.70 -11.62 21.13
N ALA A 147 14.78 -11.13 20.28
CA ALA A 147 14.86 -11.33 18.84
C ALA A 147 16.15 -10.79 18.22
N LEU A 148 16.63 -9.62 18.64
CA LEU A 148 17.88 -9.05 18.14
C LEU A 148 19.08 -9.94 18.49
N GLU A 149 19.18 -10.38 19.74
CA GLU A 149 20.26 -11.25 20.22
C GLU A 149 20.27 -12.59 19.46
N LEU A 150 19.08 -13.17 19.23
CA LEU A 150 18.94 -14.39 18.43
C LEU A 150 19.35 -14.16 16.97
N ALA A 151 18.88 -13.09 16.32
CA ALA A 151 19.24 -12.77 14.95
C ALA A 151 20.75 -12.57 14.77
N GLN A 152 21.41 -11.91 15.72
CA GLN A 152 22.87 -11.75 15.74
C GLN A 152 23.59 -13.09 15.90
N SER A 153 23.10 -13.96 16.80
CA SER A 153 23.68 -15.30 16.99
C SER A 153 23.56 -16.18 15.74
N LEU A 154 22.47 -16.02 14.99
CA LEU A 154 22.20 -16.71 13.73
C LEU A 154 22.87 -16.05 12.52
N LYS A 155 23.47 -14.86 12.72
CA LYS A 155 24.06 -14.02 11.65
C LYS A 155 23.06 -13.75 10.52
N ASP A 156 21.80 -13.49 10.88
CA ASP A 156 20.72 -13.16 9.93
C ASP A 156 20.48 -11.64 9.93
N PRO A 157 21.10 -10.89 8.98
CA PRO A 157 21.00 -9.43 8.97
C PRO A 157 19.57 -8.93 8.66
N ILE A 158 18.76 -9.73 7.96
CA ILE A 158 17.38 -9.37 7.62
C ILE A 158 16.53 -9.35 8.90
N GLU A 159 16.64 -10.39 9.72
CA GLU A 159 15.94 -10.45 10.99
C GLU A 159 16.54 -9.49 12.03
N GLU A 160 17.86 -9.22 11.98
CA GLU A 160 18.53 -8.20 12.80
C GLU A 160 17.91 -6.82 12.56
N LYS A 161 17.72 -6.42 11.28
CA LYS A 161 17.06 -5.16 10.91
C LYS A 161 15.60 -5.09 11.37
N LYS A 162 14.86 -6.20 11.30
CA LYS A 162 13.45 -6.25 11.77
C LYS A 162 13.37 -6.08 13.29
N ALA A 163 14.24 -6.73 14.05
CA ALA A 163 14.31 -6.60 15.50
C ALA A 163 14.72 -5.17 15.90
N ALA A 164 15.74 -4.61 15.26
CA ALA A 164 16.20 -3.23 15.45
C ALA A 164 15.06 -2.22 15.28
N ARG A 165 14.31 -2.32 14.17
CA ARG A 165 13.16 -1.46 13.89
C ARG A 165 12.07 -1.59 14.95
N GLY A 166 11.80 -2.82 15.41
CA GLY A 166 10.87 -3.08 16.51
C GLY A 166 11.29 -2.43 17.83
N LEU A 167 12.58 -2.46 18.17
CA LEU A 167 13.13 -1.77 19.34
C LEU A 167 12.98 -0.24 19.22
N GLY A 168 13.35 0.32 18.07
CA GLY A 168 13.18 1.75 17.78
C GLY A 168 11.72 2.20 17.91
N ALA A 169 10.79 1.46 17.30
CA ALA A 169 9.37 1.74 17.39
C ALA A 169 8.81 1.61 18.82
N SER A 170 9.29 0.64 19.60
CA SER A 170 8.91 0.47 21.00
C SER A 170 9.34 1.67 21.84
N LEU A 171 10.56 2.16 21.63
CA LEU A 171 11.09 3.33 22.34
C LEU A 171 10.43 4.63 21.92
N GLN A 172 10.11 4.81 20.63
CA GLN A 172 9.33 5.96 20.16
C GLN A 172 8.00 6.07 20.89
N ARG A 173 7.26 4.96 21.03
CA ARG A 173 5.98 4.94 21.74
C ARG A 173 6.10 5.18 23.25
N GLN A 174 7.28 4.96 23.83
CA GLN A 174 7.59 5.32 25.21
C GLN A 174 8.09 6.77 25.37
N GLY A 175 8.20 7.55 24.27
CA GLY A 175 8.77 8.89 24.29
C GLY A 175 10.31 8.93 24.42
N LYS A 176 10.99 7.78 24.30
CA LYS A 176 12.44 7.65 24.42
C LYS A 176 13.15 7.85 23.08
N TYR A 177 12.94 9.00 22.47
CA TYR A 177 13.35 9.28 21.09
C TYR A 177 14.87 9.19 20.86
N ARG A 178 15.70 9.64 21.81
CA ARG A 178 17.17 9.55 21.69
C ARG A 178 17.68 8.12 21.62
N GLU A 179 17.04 7.20 22.35
CA GLU A 179 17.39 5.78 22.31
C GLU A 179 16.84 5.12 21.04
N ALA A 180 15.62 5.51 20.62
CA ALA A 180 15.03 5.02 19.37
C ALA A 180 15.90 5.32 18.14
N ILE A 181 16.48 6.52 18.07
CA ILE A 181 17.39 6.92 16.99
C ILE A 181 18.57 5.94 16.88
N LYS A 182 19.11 5.43 18.00
CA LYS A 182 20.23 4.48 17.96
C LYS A 182 19.84 3.19 17.25
N TYR A 183 18.66 2.64 17.55
CA TYR A 183 18.19 1.41 16.93
C TYR A 183 17.77 1.58 15.47
N HIS A 184 17.15 2.72 15.11
CA HIS A 184 16.88 3.01 13.70
C HIS A 184 18.17 3.28 12.91
N SER A 185 19.18 3.91 13.52
CA SER A 185 20.50 4.09 12.91
C SER A 185 21.24 2.75 12.75
N MET A 186 20.99 1.78 13.63
CA MET A 186 21.52 0.42 13.49
C MET A 186 20.99 -0.27 12.23
N VAL A 187 19.73 -0.02 11.83
CA VAL A 187 19.18 -0.53 10.55
C VAL A 187 20.02 -0.04 9.37
N LEU A 188 20.33 1.26 9.34
CA LEU A 188 21.16 1.87 8.29
C LEU A 188 22.59 1.29 8.29
N ALA A 189 23.19 1.10 9.47
CA ALA A 189 24.52 0.53 9.61
C ALA A 189 24.60 -0.93 9.14
N ILE A 190 23.55 -1.74 9.41
CA ILE A 190 23.46 -3.11 8.90
C ILE A 190 23.34 -3.09 7.38
N SER A 191 22.51 -2.21 6.83
CA SER A 191 22.36 -2.07 5.38
C SER A 191 23.66 -1.67 4.68
N GLU A 192 24.44 -0.75 5.27
CA GLU A 192 25.77 -0.39 4.76
C GLU A 192 26.75 -1.57 4.81
N ARG A 193 26.73 -2.37 5.89
CA ARG A 193 27.57 -3.56 6.05
C ARG A 193 27.25 -4.65 5.02
N GLU A 194 25.97 -4.90 4.75
CA GLU A 194 25.52 -5.97 3.85
C GLU A 194 25.40 -5.52 2.38
N GLY A 195 25.51 -4.22 2.10
CA GLY A 195 25.27 -3.66 0.76
C GLY A 195 23.83 -3.80 0.28
N GLU A 196 22.87 -3.79 1.22
CA GLU A 196 21.47 -4.08 0.94
C GLU A 196 20.55 -3.05 1.58
N ASP A 197 19.76 -2.37 0.76
CA ASP A 197 19.06 -1.14 1.13
C ASP A 197 17.66 -1.34 1.77
N SER A 198 17.18 -2.58 1.94
CA SER A 198 15.83 -2.82 2.47
C SER A 198 15.63 -2.22 3.85
N GLY A 199 14.56 -1.45 3.99
CA GLY A 199 14.18 -0.80 5.24
C GLY A 199 14.93 0.51 5.53
N ASN A 200 15.85 0.95 4.66
CA ASN A 200 16.52 2.24 4.82
C ASN A 200 15.54 3.42 4.74
N THR A 201 14.62 3.37 3.78
CA THR A 201 13.57 4.40 3.63
C THR A 201 12.76 4.55 4.92
N GLU A 202 12.26 3.45 5.49
CA GLU A 202 11.55 3.46 6.78
C GLU A 202 12.41 4.00 7.94
N ALA A 203 13.70 3.64 7.99
CA ALA A 203 14.60 4.09 9.04
C ALA A 203 14.88 5.60 8.97
N TYR A 204 15.08 6.17 7.77
CA TYR A 204 15.25 7.61 7.60
C TYR A 204 14.03 8.40 8.10
N GLY A 205 12.82 7.97 7.72
CA GLY A 205 11.57 8.58 8.19
C GLY A 205 11.43 8.48 9.72
N ALA A 206 11.68 7.30 10.29
CA ALA A 206 11.56 7.12 11.74
C ALA A 206 12.60 7.92 12.55
N ILE A 207 13.82 8.09 12.03
CA ILE A 207 14.83 8.97 12.66
C ILE A 207 14.39 10.44 12.56
N ALA A 208 13.85 10.86 11.41
CA ALA A 208 13.33 12.21 11.24
C ALA A 208 12.21 12.50 12.24
N ASP A 209 11.23 11.59 12.37
CA ASP A 209 10.15 11.69 13.36
C ASP A 209 10.70 11.82 14.79
N CYS A 210 11.72 11.02 15.16
CA CYS A 210 12.35 11.14 16.47
C CYS A 210 12.99 12.52 16.70
N TYR A 211 13.65 13.11 15.69
CA TYR A 211 14.24 14.44 15.81
C TYR A 211 13.19 15.54 15.88
N THR A 212 12.08 15.40 15.16
CA THR A 212 10.91 16.29 15.25
C THR A 212 10.38 16.34 16.67
N GLU A 213 10.18 15.16 17.30
CA GLU A 213 9.71 15.05 18.68
C GLU A 213 10.71 15.60 19.72
N LEU A 214 12.00 15.58 19.40
CA LEU A 214 13.05 16.19 20.22
C LEU A 214 13.19 17.71 20.02
N GLY A 215 12.49 18.29 19.04
CA GLY A 215 12.56 19.71 18.68
C GLY A 215 13.79 20.09 17.82
N ASP A 216 14.59 19.13 17.37
CA ASP A 216 15.75 19.37 16.49
C ASP A 216 15.32 19.35 15.02
N LEU A 217 14.61 20.41 14.62
CA LEU A 217 13.99 20.51 13.29
C LEU A 217 15.03 20.55 12.16
N GLU A 218 16.24 21.05 12.43
CA GLU A 218 17.32 21.09 11.42
C GLU A 218 17.76 19.67 11.07
N LYS A 219 17.97 18.80 12.07
CA LYS A 219 18.30 17.40 11.81
C LYS A 219 17.10 16.65 11.25
N ALA A 220 15.89 16.89 11.76
CA ALA A 220 14.68 16.26 11.22
C ALA A 220 14.54 16.52 9.71
N GLY A 221 14.70 17.78 9.28
CA GLY A 221 14.67 18.16 7.87
C GLY A 221 15.67 17.39 7.01
N LYS A 222 16.94 17.32 7.44
CA LYS A 222 17.99 16.56 6.72
C LYS A 222 17.64 15.07 6.56
N PHE A 223 16.99 14.46 7.55
CA PHE A 223 16.57 13.07 7.48
C PHE A 223 15.30 12.88 6.64
N TYR A 224 14.35 13.83 6.67
CA TYR A 224 13.21 13.83 5.77
C TYR A 224 13.63 14.00 4.31
N ASP A 225 14.59 14.88 4.01
CA ASP A 225 15.10 15.04 2.64
C ASP A 225 15.65 13.72 2.08
N LYS A 226 16.39 12.97 2.91
CA LYS A 226 16.87 11.62 2.56
C LYS A 226 15.72 10.63 2.37
N TYR A 227 14.72 10.68 3.23
CA TYR A 227 13.53 9.83 3.13
C TYR A 227 12.78 10.07 1.81
N ILE A 228 12.51 11.35 1.47
CA ILE A 228 11.82 11.73 0.22
C ILE A 228 12.65 11.36 -1.00
N ALA A 229 13.95 11.69 -1.01
CA ALA A 229 14.83 11.35 -2.13
C ALA A 229 14.85 9.84 -2.42
N ARG A 230 14.70 8.99 -1.39
CA ARG A 230 14.62 7.53 -1.58
C ARG A 230 13.25 7.06 -2.08
N LEU A 231 12.16 7.68 -1.63
CA LEU A 231 10.82 7.38 -2.16
C LEU A 231 10.69 7.69 -3.65
N GLU A 232 11.47 8.66 -4.16
CA GLU A 232 11.49 8.99 -5.58
C GLU A 232 12.27 7.98 -6.44
N THR A 233 13.14 7.17 -5.81
CA THR A 233 13.98 6.18 -6.49
C THR A 233 13.44 4.75 -6.44
N ASP A 234 12.46 4.47 -5.58
CA ASP A 234 11.79 3.17 -5.41
C ASP A 234 10.57 3.03 -6.35
#